data_AF-A0A0D1ME95-F1
#
_entry.id   AF-A0A0D1ME95-F1
#
_cell.length_a   1.000
_cell.length_b   1.000
_cell.length_c   1.000
_cell.angle_alpha   90.00
_cell.angle_beta   90.00
_cell.angle_gamma   90.00
#
_symmetry.space_group_name_H-M   'P 1'
#
loop_
_entity.id
_entity.type
_entity.pdbx_description
1 polymer ?
#
loop_
_entity_poly.entity_id
_entity_poly.type
_entity_poly.pdbx_seq_one_letter_code
_entity_poly.pdbx_strand_id
1 'polypeptide(L)'
;MGDETIKIATAAALAMAVPAEAQERPSVAPKNMQAIAPALADYTDRVLFGDVWVRPELSPRDRSVVTLSVLIATGRTEQMASHLGRGLDNGIKPSELAGMVTQLAFYTGWPNAVSALNEIEKVFAARHVDLTPLGKVPPPTGKLPDSDRARAANVDRTLAPMAPKLAQLTNDVVFADLWRRADLSSRDRSLVTISALAAGGDGDQLAFHVQRGLENGLTQAQIVEALTHLAFYAGWPKANAAIAIAGKVFASKKSAAMAKVQVVRPGREPTSGPAEHFTGSVSVASPLRGSGDSRLGGATVTFQPGAHTNWHTHPLGQLLIVTAGHGWVQVDGEAAKPIATGDTVFIAPRVKHWHGAARDSAMTHVAVSEAQDGTSVTWLGPVASESYDKL
;
A
#
# COMPACT_ATOMS: atom_id res chain seq x y z
N MET A 1 -47.87 10.03 -67.06
CA MET A 1 -48.39 9.42 -65.81
C MET A 1 -47.66 8.12 -65.65
N GLY A 2 -46.81 8.01 -64.62
CA GLY A 2 -45.87 6.90 -64.38
C GLY A 2 -44.88 6.61 -65.52
N ASP A 3 -43.93 5.66 -65.42
CA ASP A 3 -43.17 5.09 -64.27
C ASP A 3 -42.13 4.07 -64.84
N GLU A 4 -41.08 3.58 -64.16
CA GLU A 4 -40.56 3.80 -62.80
C GLU A 4 -39.01 3.87 -62.88
N THR A 5 -38.32 4.63 -62.01
CA THR A 5 -36.85 4.57 -61.89
C THR A 5 -36.42 3.53 -60.85
N ILE A 6 -36.00 2.35 -61.31
CA ILE A 6 -35.54 1.22 -60.48
C ILE A 6 -34.42 1.65 -59.52
N LYS A 7 -34.70 1.60 -58.21
CA LYS A 7 -33.70 1.73 -57.15
C LYS A 7 -33.08 0.36 -56.82
N ILE A 8 -31.81 0.19 -57.15
CA ILE A 8 -31.03 -0.98 -56.71
C ILE A 8 -30.74 -0.82 -55.21
N ALA A 9 -31.33 -1.68 -54.38
CA ALA A 9 -31.04 -1.75 -52.95
C ALA A 9 -29.90 -2.74 -52.68
N THR A 10 -28.73 -2.23 -52.29
CA THR A 10 -27.58 -3.07 -51.91
C THR A 10 -27.83 -3.71 -50.54
N ALA A 11 -28.23 -4.99 -50.54
CA ALA A 11 -28.37 -5.77 -49.31
C ALA A 11 -26.99 -6.09 -48.72
N ALA A 12 -26.60 -5.41 -47.64
CA ALA A 12 -25.41 -5.74 -46.88
C ALA A 12 -25.65 -7.03 -46.07
N ALA A 13 -25.05 -8.14 -46.49
CA ALA A 13 -25.07 -9.38 -45.72
C ALA A 13 -24.23 -9.20 -44.45
N LEU A 14 -24.89 -9.07 -43.28
CA LEU A 14 -24.20 -9.22 -42.00
C LEU A 14 -23.74 -10.68 -41.88
N ALA A 15 -22.44 -10.92 -42.03
CA ALA A 15 -21.83 -12.15 -41.56
C ALA A 15 -21.96 -12.19 -40.03
N MET A 16 -22.91 -12.98 -39.53
CA MET A 16 -22.98 -13.27 -38.10
C MET A 16 -21.72 -14.06 -37.71
N ALA A 17 -20.87 -13.44 -36.91
CA ALA A 17 -19.76 -14.13 -36.28
C ALA A 17 -20.35 -15.20 -35.35
N VAL A 18 -20.21 -16.47 -35.74
CA VAL A 18 -20.49 -17.60 -34.86
C VAL A 18 -19.58 -17.45 -33.65
N PRO A 19 -20.10 -17.46 -32.40
CA PRO A 19 -19.23 -17.45 -31.24
C PRO A 19 -18.37 -18.71 -31.29
N ALA A 20 -17.05 -18.56 -31.20
CA ALA A 20 -16.15 -19.70 -31.12
C ALA A 20 -16.58 -20.57 -29.93
N GLU A 21 -16.90 -21.83 -30.19
CA GLU A 21 -17.24 -22.78 -29.14
C GLU A 21 -16.09 -22.80 -28.13
N ALA A 22 -16.40 -22.43 -26.89
CA ALA A 22 -15.43 -22.43 -25.81
C ALA A 22 -15.07 -23.89 -25.52
N GLN A 23 -13.99 -24.35 -26.14
CA GLN A 23 -13.51 -25.73 -26.03
C GLN A 23 -13.41 -26.12 -24.55
N GLU A 24 -14.26 -27.04 -24.11
CA GLU A 24 -14.36 -27.43 -22.70
C GLU A 24 -13.00 -27.86 -22.19
N ARG A 25 -12.41 -27.04 -21.32
CA ARG A 25 -11.14 -27.37 -20.67
C ARG A 25 -11.40 -28.52 -19.70
N PRO A 26 -10.64 -29.62 -19.75
CA PRO A 26 -10.77 -30.69 -18.77
C PRO A 26 -10.62 -30.13 -17.35
N SER A 27 -11.54 -30.52 -16.46
CA SER A 27 -11.51 -30.14 -15.05
C SER A 27 -10.16 -30.48 -14.42
N VAL A 28 -9.54 -29.50 -13.76
CA VAL A 28 -8.32 -29.66 -12.97
C VAL A 28 -8.62 -29.91 -11.49
N ALA A 29 -9.88 -29.73 -11.07
CA ALA A 29 -10.37 -30.13 -9.76
C ALA A 29 -10.25 -31.65 -9.53
N PRO A 30 -9.75 -32.12 -8.38
CA PRO A 30 -9.69 -33.56 -8.06
C PRO A 30 -11.06 -34.25 -8.10
N LYS A 31 -11.11 -35.53 -8.50
CA LYS A 31 -12.37 -36.30 -8.62
C LYS A 31 -13.21 -36.35 -7.34
N ASN A 32 -12.56 -36.41 -6.16
CA ASN A 32 -13.26 -36.35 -4.88
C ASN A 32 -13.86 -34.95 -4.61
N MET A 33 -13.19 -33.87 -5.05
CA MET A 33 -13.74 -32.51 -4.99
C MET A 33 -14.97 -32.39 -5.90
N GLN A 34 -14.90 -32.89 -7.14
CA GLN A 34 -16.04 -32.92 -8.06
C GLN A 34 -17.24 -33.69 -7.47
N ALA A 35 -17.00 -34.84 -6.83
CA ALA A 35 -18.05 -35.69 -6.27
C ALA A 35 -18.65 -35.19 -4.94
N ILE A 36 -17.83 -34.61 -4.05
CA ILE A 36 -18.24 -34.22 -2.68
C ILE A 36 -18.63 -32.74 -2.60
N ALA A 37 -17.95 -31.88 -3.36
CA ALA A 37 -18.12 -30.43 -3.33
C ALA A 37 -18.11 -29.84 -4.76
N PRO A 38 -19.09 -30.18 -5.63
CA PRO A 38 -19.09 -29.80 -7.05
C PRO A 38 -18.98 -28.29 -7.29
N ALA A 39 -19.55 -27.45 -6.40
CA ALA A 39 -19.39 -26.00 -6.48
C ALA A 39 -17.92 -25.54 -6.24
N LEU A 40 -17.17 -26.24 -5.37
CA LEU A 40 -15.74 -25.97 -5.18
C LEU A 40 -14.93 -26.42 -6.40
N ALA A 41 -15.36 -27.47 -7.11
CA ALA A 41 -14.76 -27.86 -8.38
C ALA A 41 -14.98 -26.78 -9.46
N ASP A 42 -16.21 -26.28 -9.64
CA ASP A 42 -16.49 -25.14 -10.55
C ASP A 42 -15.64 -23.91 -10.20
N TYR A 43 -15.58 -23.48 -8.95
CA TYR A 43 -14.72 -22.35 -8.57
C TYR A 43 -13.23 -22.64 -8.80
N THR A 44 -12.78 -23.88 -8.64
CA THR A 44 -11.41 -24.30 -8.91
C THR A 44 -11.09 -24.19 -10.41
N ASP A 45 -11.97 -24.71 -11.27
CA ASP A 45 -11.77 -24.74 -12.71
C ASP A 45 -11.98 -23.37 -13.36
N ARG A 46 -13.06 -22.66 -13.01
CA ARG A 46 -13.50 -21.43 -13.66
C ARG A 46 -12.82 -20.18 -13.11
N VAL A 47 -12.66 -20.08 -11.78
CA VAL A 47 -12.12 -18.87 -11.13
C VAL A 47 -10.64 -19.02 -10.82
N LEU A 48 -10.23 -20.06 -10.08
CA LEU A 48 -8.84 -20.22 -9.69
C LEU A 48 -7.95 -20.51 -10.91
N PHE A 49 -8.15 -21.63 -11.61
CA PHE A 49 -7.31 -22.00 -12.75
C PHE A 49 -7.75 -21.37 -14.08
N GLY A 50 -9.02 -21.01 -14.22
CA GLY A 50 -9.60 -20.41 -15.43
C GLY A 50 -9.33 -18.91 -15.59
N ASP A 51 -9.17 -18.17 -14.49
CA ASP A 51 -8.88 -16.73 -14.46
C ASP A 51 -7.58 -16.46 -13.67
N VAL A 52 -7.58 -16.67 -12.35
CA VAL A 52 -6.49 -16.19 -11.46
C VAL A 52 -5.11 -16.72 -11.83
N TRP A 53 -4.98 -17.98 -12.27
CA TRP A 53 -3.70 -18.53 -12.74
C TRP A 53 -3.24 -18.04 -14.12
N VAL A 54 -4.14 -17.50 -14.95
CA VAL A 54 -3.84 -17.05 -16.33
C VAL A 54 -3.73 -15.54 -16.48
N ARG A 55 -4.07 -14.75 -15.44
CA ARG A 55 -3.89 -13.29 -15.39
C ARG A 55 -2.43 -12.89 -15.70
N PRO A 56 -2.17 -12.06 -16.74
CA PRO A 56 -0.83 -11.87 -17.32
C PRO A 56 0.15 -11.05 -16.46
N GLU A 57 -0.34 -10.30 -15.47
CA GLU A 57 0.46 -9.34 -14.70
C GLU A 57 1.45 -10.04 -13.72
N LEU A 58 1.28 -11.34 -13.48
CA LEU A 58 2.25 -12.22 -12.79
C LEU A 58 2.38 -13.54 -13.54
N SER A 59 3.61 -13.94 -13.88
CA SER A 59 3.89 -15.12 -14.72
C SER A 59 3.47 -16.43 -14.05
N PRO A 60 3.17 -17.50 -14.82
CA PRO A 60 2.89 -18.82 -14.24
C PRO A 60 4.01 -19.35 -13.33
N ARG A 61 5.28 -19.03 -13.66
CA ARG A 61 6.45 -19.32 -12.82
C ARG A 61 6.35 -18.62 -11.48
N ASP A 62 6.13 -17.31 -11.48
CA ASP A 62 6.05 -16.52 -10.25
C ASP A 62 4.80 -16.87 -9.43
N ARG A 63 3.67 -17.23 -10.06
CA ARG A 63 2.49 -17.79 -9.38
C ARG A 63 2.81 -19.11 -8.66
N SER A 64 3.60 -20.00 -9.28
CA SER A 64 4.09 -21.20 -8.61
C SER A 64 5.04 -20.88 -7.45
N VAL A 65 5.90 -19.85 -7.57
CA VAL A 65 6.75 -19.37 -6.45
C VAL A 65 5.89 -18.88 -5.28
N VAL A 66 4.87 -18.06 -5.54
CA VAL A 66 3.90 -17.59 -4.53
C VAL A 66 3.20 -18.80 -3.89
N THR A 67 2.63 -19.70 -4.69
CA THR A 67 1.87 -20.85 -4.19
C THR A 67 2.70 -21.74 -3.27
N LEU A 68 3.90 -22.15 -3.72
CA LEU A 68 4.80 -22.96 -2.92
C LEU A 68 5.25 -22.24 -1.65
N SER A 69 5.50 -20.93 -1.71
CA SER A 69 5.84 -20.13 -0.53
C SER A 69 4.72 -20.13 0.51
N VAL A 70 3.46 -19.98 0.06
CA VAL A 70 2.28 -20.03 0.94
C VAL A 70 2.09 -21.43 1.55
N LEU A 71 2.18 -22.49 0.75
CA LEU A 71 2.01 -23.86 1.24
C LEU A 71 3.07 -24.26 2.28
N ILE A 72 4.34 -23.90 2.04
CA ILE A 72 5.43 -24.12 2.99
C ILE A 72 5.19 -23.28 4.26
N ALA A 73 4.92 -21.98 4.13
CA ALA A 73 4.72 -21.07 5.25
C ALA A 73 3.56 -21.46 6.18
N THR A 74 2.56 -22.16 5.65
CA THR A 74 1.36 -22.59 6.38
C THR A 74 1.34 -24.07 6.73
N GLY A 75 2.43 -24.81 6.48
CA GLY A 75 2.56 -26.23 6.78
C GLY A 75 1.64 -27.15 5.96
N ARG A 76 1.14 -26.69 4.80
CA ARG A 76 0.15 -27.40 3.97
C ARG A 76 0.82 -28.34 2.96
N THR A 77 1.66 -29.24 3.47
CA THR A 77 2.51 -30.13 2.67
C THR A 77 1.74 -31.09 1.76
N GLU A 78 0.55 -31.54 2.14
CA GLU A 78 -0.30 -32.45 1.34
C GLU A 78 -0.63 -31.91 -0.06
N GLN A 79 -0.69 -30.58 -0.23
CA GLN A 79 -0.95 -29.94 -1.53
C GLN A 79 0.33 -29.58 -2.29
N MET A 80 1.52 -29.80 -1.69
CA MET A 80 2.78 -29.40 -2.32
C MET A 80 3.14 -30.26 -3.52
N ALA A 81 2.85 -31.56 -3.53
CA ALA A 81 3.31 -32.45 -4.61
C ALA A 81 2.82 -32.02 -6.00
N SER A 82 1.53 -31.70 -6.13
CA SER A 82 0.91 -31.22 -7.38
C SER A 82 1.39 -29.82 -7.78
N HIS A 83 1.48 -28.90 -6.81
CA HIS A 83 1.95 -27.53 -7.05
C HIS A 83 3.45 -27.45 -7.33
N LEU A 84 4.25 -28.37 -6.81
CA LEU A 84 5.67 -28.50 -7.10
C LEU A 84 5.91 -29.07 -8.50
N GLY A 85 5.15 -30.10 -8.90
CA GLY A 85 5.15 -30.57 -10.29
C GLY A 85 4.87 -29.43 -11.27
N ARG A 86 3.77 -28.68 -11.05
CA ARG A 86 3.43 -27.47 -11.81
C ARG A 86 4.51 -26.37 -11.72
N GLY A 87 5.19 -26.23 -10.58
CA GLY A 87 6.29 -25.30 -10.40
C GLY A 87 7.49 -25.61 -11.30
N LEU A 88 7.88 -26.88 -11.35
CA LEU A 88 8.93 -27.37 -12.26
C LEU A 88 8.51 -27.22 -13.74
N ASP A 89 7.25 -27.52 -14.07
CA ASP A 89 6.71 -27.35 -15.43
C ASP A 89 6.70 -25.87 -15.87
N ASN A 90 6.40 -24.96 -14.93
CA ASN A 90 6.49 -23.52 -15.13
C ASN A 90 7.95 -22.98 -15.07
N GLY A 91 8.96 -23.83 -14.94
CA GLY A 91 10.37 -23.45 -15.02
C GLY A 91 11.04 -22.98 -13.71
N ILE A 92 10.47 -23.28 -12.54
CA ILE A 92 11.22 -23.15 -11.27
C ILE A 92 12.38 -24.14 -11.27
N LYS A 93 13.60 -23.67 -11.02
CA LYS A 93 14.78 -24.53 -10.97
C LYS A 93 14.91 -25.24 -9.63
N PRO A 94 15.52 -26.45 -9.56
CA PRO A 94 15.80 -27.12 -8.29
C PRO A 94 16.61 -26.26 -7.32
N SER A 95 17.58 -25.47 -7.82
CA SER A 95 18.39 -24.54 -7.02
C SER A 95 17.56 -23.40 -6.43
N GLU A 96 16.59 -22.88 -7.20
CA GLU A 96 15.68 -21.83 -6.74
C GLU A 96 14.77 -22.35 -5.63
N LEU A 97 14.26 -23.58 -5.77
CA LEU A 97 13.47 -24.24 -4.74
C LEU A 97 14.27 -24.50 -3.45
N ALA A 98 15.53 -24.93 -3.55
CA ALA A 98 16.42 -25.05 -2.40
C ALA A 98 16.64 -23.69 -1.70
N GLY A 99 16.81 -22.62 -2.49
CA GLY A 99 16.85 -21.24 -1.98
C GLY A 99 15.55 -20.80 -1.32
N MET A 100 14.39 -21.16 -1.86
CA MET A 100 13.06 -20.90 -1.29
C MET A 100 12.90 -21.59 0.07
N VAL A 101 13.18 -22.88 0.17
CA VAL A 101 13.08 -23.65 1.43
C VAL A 101 14.04 -23.08 2.48
N THR A 102 15.27 -22.75 2.08
CA THR A 102 16.26 -22.13 2.97
C THR A 102 15.79 -20.76 3.47
N GLN A 103 15.21 -19.91 2.60
CA GLN A 103 14.60 -18.64 2.99
C GLN A 103 13.48 -18.84 4.02
N LEU A 104 12.58 -19.79 3.76
CA LEU A 104 11.38 -20.01 4.56
C LEU A 104 11.67 -20.67 5.91
N ALA A 105 12.79 -21.37 6.07
CA ALA A 105 13.26 -21.87 7.37
C ALA A 105 13.45 -20.73 8.39
N PHE A 106 13.97 -19.58 7.95
CA PHE A 106 14.17 -18.39 8.80
C PHE A 106 12.89 -17.56 8.98
N TYR A 107 12.04 -17.46 7.94
CA TYR A 107 10.86 -16.60 7.95
C TYR A 107 9.58 -17.27 8.47
N THR A 108 9.53 -18.61 8.48
CA THR A 108 8.32 -19.38 8.83
C THR A 108 8.61 -20.52 9.81
N GLY A 109 9.86 -20.65 10.26
CA GLY A 109 10.32 -21.67 11.18
C GLY A 109 10.88 -22.92 10.50
N TRP A 110 11.89 -23.51 11.14
CA TRP A 110 12.57 -24.73 10.69
C TRP A 110 11.62 -25.91 10.41
N PRO A 111 10.60 -26.21 11.23
CA PRO A 111 9.71 -27.35 11.00
C PRO A 111 8.96 -27.28 9.66
N ASN A 112 8.56 -26.09 9.21
CA ASN A 112 7.90 -25.89 7.92
C ASN A 112 8.83 -26.22 6.76
N ALA A 113 10.08 -25.74 6.81
CA ALA A 113 11.10 -26.05 5.80
C ALA A 113 11.49 -27.54 5.78
N VAL A 114 11.64 -28.19 6.94
CA VAL A 114 11.95 -29.63 7.01
C VAL A 114 10.78 -30.47 6.48
N SER A 115 9.54 -30.11 6.80
CA SER A 115 8.35 -30.81 6.30
C SER A 115 8.20 -30.66 4.78
N ALA A 116 8.57 -29.50 4.24
CA ALA A 116 8.62 -29.24 2.81
C ALA A 116 9.68 -30.09 2.09
N LEU A 117 10.88 -30.28 2.67
CA LEU A 117 11.93 -31.11 2.07
C LEU A 117 11.47 -32.54 1.79
N ASN A 118 10.71 -33.14 2.72
CA ASN A 118 10.20 -34.51 2.56
C ASN A 118 9.28 -34.67 1.33
N GLU A 119 8.47 -33.66 0.99
CA GLU A 119 7.64 -33.70 -0.22
C GLU A 119 8.44 -33.36 -1.49
N ILE A 120 9.44 -32.49 -1.36
CA ILE A 120 10.35 -32.13 -2.46
C ILE A 120 11.15 -33.34 -2.91
N GLU A 121 11.70 -34.12 -1.96
CA GLU A 121 12.47 -35.34 -2.24
C GLU A 121 11.63 -36.35 -3.04
N LYS A 122 10.37 -36.61 -2.63
CA LYS A 122 9.46 -37.51 -3.33
C LYS A 122 9.22 -37.08 -4.78
N VAL A 123 8.95 -35.79 -5.01
CA VAL A 123 8.70 -35.27 -6.37
C VAL A 123 9.98 -35.26 -7.21
N PHE A 124 11.13 -34.93 -6.62
CA PHE A 124 12.41 -34.94 -7.32
C PHE A 124 12.81 -36.36 -7.74
N ALA A 125 12.62 -37.35 -6.86
CA ALA A 125 12.82 -38.76 -7.18
C ALA A 125 11.86 -39.22 -8.30
N ALA A 126 10.56 -38.91 -8.18
CA ALA A 126 9.53 -39.29 -9.16
C ALA A 126 9.69 -38.63 -10.54
N ARG A 127 10.37 -37.48 -10.62
CA ARG A 127 10.67 -36.77 -11.88
C ARG A 127 12.13 -36.90 -12.34
N HIS A 128 12.94 -37.73 -11.68
CA HIS A 128 14.36 -37.93 -11.96
C HIS A 128 15.16 -36.62 -12.06
N VAL A 129 14.91 -35.68 -11.15
CA VAL A 129 15.55 -34.36 -11.13
C VAL A 129 17.03 -34.50 -10.80
N ASP A 130 17.90 -33.95 -11.66
CA ASP A 130 19.33 -33.87 -11.37
C ASP A 130 19.60 -32.92 -10.19
N LEU A 131 20.23 -33.46 -9.15
CA LEU A 131 20.58 -32.74 -7.92
C LEU A 131 22.04 -32.24 -7.92
N THR A 132 22.84 -32.60 -8.92
CA THR A 132 24.22 -32.11 -9.10
C THR A 132 24.34 -30.57 -9.03
N PRO A 133 23.39 -29.79 -9.59
CA PRO A 133 23.41 -28.32 -9.47
C PRO A 133 23.14 -27.77 -8.06
N LEU A 134 22.72 -28.59 -7.09
CA LEU A 134 22.44 -28.18 -5.70
C LEU A 134 23.70 -28.10 -4.80
N GLY A 135 24.89 -28.14 -5.41
CA GLY A 135 26.17 -28.03 -4.71
C GLY A 135 26.35 -26.74 -3.90
N LYS A 136 27.50 -26.61 -3.22
CA LYS A 136 27.77 -25.48 -2.31
C LYS A 136 27.55 -24.13 -3.01
N VAL A 137 26.54 -23.39 -2.56
CA VAL A 137 26.30 -21.99 -2.93
C VAL A 137 27.50 -21.16 -2.43
N PRO A 138 28.21 -20.43 -3.30
CA PRO A 138 29.34 -19.60 -2.89
C PRO A 138 28.92 -18.51 -1.90
N PRO A 139 29.81 -18.08 -0.98
CA PRO A 139 29.51 -16.99 -0.07
C PRO A 139 29.26 -15.68 -0.84
N PRO A 140 28.36 -14.82 -0.35
CA PRO A 140 27.93 -13.64 -1.10
C PRO A 140 29.01 -12.56 -1.23
N THR A 141 29.34 -12.20 -2.48
CA THR A 141 30.39 -11.22 -2.84
C THR A 141 29.86 -9.84 -3.22
N GLY A 142 28.59 -9.71 -3.62
CA GLY A 142 28.01 -8.43 -4.08
C GLY A 142 27.83 -7.39 -2.96
N LYS A 143 27.96 -6.10 -3.28
CA LYS A 143 27.77 -4.98 -2.33
C LYS A 143 26.36 -5.03 -1.70
N LEU A 144 26.26 -4.77 -0.39
CA LEU A 144 24.99 -4.55 0.29
C LEU A 144 24.22 -3.36 -0.33
N PRO A 145 22.87 -3.39 -0.38
CA PRO A 145 22.07 -2.20 -0.67
C PRO A 145 22.41 -1.06 0.30
N ASP A 146 22.34 0.19 -0.15
CA ASP A 146 22.65 1.32 0.72
C ASP A 146 21.64 1.46 1.89
N SER A 147 20.41 0.96 1.71
CA SER A 147 19.38 0.83 2.76
C SER A 147 19.76 -0.15 3.88
N ASP A 148 20.63 -1.13 3.63
CA ASP A 148 20.99 -2.16 4.60
C ASP A 148 21.87 -1.63 5.75
N ARG A 149 22.66 -0.58 5.53
CA ARG A 149 23.44 0.08 6.61
C ARG A 149 22.52 0.74 7.64
N ALA A 150 21.50 1.47 7.16
CA ALA A 150 20.52 2.11 8.03
C ALA A 150 19.66 1.06 8.76
N ARG A 151 19.28 -0.03 8.08
CA ARG A 151 18.61 -1.19 8.67
C ARG A 151 19.44 -1.83 9.79
N ALA A 152 20.73 -2.09 9.56
CA ALA A 152 21.62 -2.69 10.56
C ALA A 152 21.72 -1.82 11.82
N ALA A 153 22.04 -0.53 11.65
CA ALA A 153 22.11 0.43 12.75
C ALA A 153 20.78 0.57 13.51
N ASN A 154 19.64 0.42 12.83
CA ASN A 154 18.34 0.39 13.49
C ASN A 154 18.16 -0.86 14.37
N VAL A 155 18.51 -2.05 13.85
CA VAL A 155 18.49 -3.31 14.63
C VAL A 155 19.42 -3.22 15.84
N ASP A 156 20.62 -2.67 15.69
CA ASP A 156 21.56 -2.48 16.79
C ASP A 156 21.03 -1.51 17.85
N ARG A 157 20.28 -0.48 17.44
CA ARG A 157 19.67 0.51 18.33
C ARG A 157 18.42 0.00 19.05
N THR A 158 17.56 -0.77 18.37
CA THR A 158 16.22 -1.14 18.91
C THR A 158 16.16 -2.55 19.47
N LEU A 159 16.94 -3.50 18.94
CA LEU A 159 16.86 -4.92 19.32
C LEU A 159 18.05 -5.36 20.17
N ALA A 160 19.28 -4.91 19.87
CA ALA A 160 20.46 -5.38 20.60
C ALA A 160 20.46 -5.09 22.11
N PRO A 161 19.87 -3.99 22.64
CA PRO A 161 19.77 -3.77 24.09
C PRO A 161 18.92 -4.81 24.82
N MET A 162 17.99 -5.48 24.13
CA MET A 162 17.08 -6.48 24.69
C MET A 162 17.48 -7.92 24.34
N ALA A 163 17.95 -8.13 23.10
CA ALA A 163 18.26 -9.44 22.54
C ALA A 163 19.53 -9.37 21.67
N PRO A 164 20.73 -9.18 22.28
CA PRO A 164 21.97 -8.91 21.54
C PRO A 164 22.33 -10.02 20.56
N LYS A 165 22.12 -11.29 20.92
CA LYS A 165 22.37 -12.42 20.02
C LYS A 165 21.40 -12.45 18.83
N LEU A 166 20.14 -12.05 19.02
CA LEU A 166 19.16 -12.00 17.93
C LEU A 166 19.51 -10.86 16.97
N ALA A 167 19.83 -9.67 17.49
CA ALA A 167 20.32 -8.55 16.67
C ALA A 167 21.56 -8.93 15.84
N GLN A 168 22.54 -9.61 16.45
CA GLN A 168 23.69 -10.16 15.73
C GLN A 168 23.25 -11.11 14.61
N LEU A 169 22.44 -12.13 14.91
CA LEU A 169 22.01 -13.12 13.90
C LEU A 169 21.17 -12.48 12.78
N THR A 170 20.36 -11.47 13.09
CA THR A 170 19.63 -10.68 12.09
C THR A 170 20.61 -9.98 11.14
N ASN A 171 21.65 -9.33 11.67
CA ASN A 171 22.64 -8.64 10.83
C ASN A 171 23.54 -9.61 10.05
N ASP A 172 24.16 -10.56 10.74
CA ASP A 172 25.19 -11.44 10.19
C ASP A 172 24.62 -12.57 9.32
N VAL A 173 23.60 -13.28 9.82
CA VAL A 173 23.08 -14.50 9.16
C VAL A 173 21.93 -14.18 8.23
N VAL A 174 20.97 -13.34 8.65
CA VAL A 174 19.80 -13.03 7.81
C VAL A 174 20.17 -12.03 6.71
N PHE A 175 20.67 -10.85 7.04
CA PHE A 175 20.88 -9.80 6.03
C PHE A 175 22.26 -9.84 5.33
N ALA A 176 23.33 -10.21 6.03
CA ALA A 176 24.67 -10.30 5.42
C ALA A 176 24.97 -11.65 4.74
N ASP A 177 24.25 -12.74 5.04
CA ASP A 177 24.34 -14.01 4.31
C ASP A 177 23.04 -14.35 3.54
N LEU A 178 21.99 -14.81 4.23
CA LEU A 178 20.78 -15.38 3.61
C LEU A 178 20.19 -14.50 2.49
N TRP A 179 20.05 -13.20 2.73
CA TRP A 179 19.50 -12.26 1.73
C TRP A 179 20.36 -12.04 0.48
N ARG A 180 21.63 -12.46 0.51
CA ARG A 180 22.61 -12.26 -0.56
C ARG A 180 23.02 -13.56 -1.27
N ARG A 181 22.56 -14.73 -0.81
CA ARG A 181 22.82 -16.04 -1.45
C ARG A 181 22.37 -16.04 -2.92
N ALA A 182 23.16 -16.67 -3.77
CA ALA A 182 22.95 -16.71 -5.22
C ALA A 182 21.99 -17.81 -5.72
N ASP A 183 21.48 -18.66 -4.82
CA ASP A 183 20.50 -19.72 -5.12
C ASP A 183 19.13 -19.18 -5.54
N LEU A 184 18.79 -17.96 -5.11
CA LEU A 184 17.55 -17.28 -5.45
C LEU A 184 17.82 -15.78 -5.67
N SER A 185 17.30 -15.22 -6.76
CA SER A 185 17.49 -13.80 -7.09
C SER A 185 16.92 -12.89 -5.99
N SER A 186 17.48 -11.70 -5.79
CA SER A 186 16.97 -10.76 -4.77
C SER A 186 15.49 -10.40 -4.99
N ARG A 187 15.04 -10.37 -6.25
CA ARG A 187 13.64 -10.18 -6.65
C ARG A 187 12.76 -11.32 -6.14
N ASP A 188 13.14 -12.55 -6.45
CA ASP A 188 12.34 -13.73 -6.12
C ASP A 188 12.39 -14.01 -4.61
N ARG A 189 13.52 -13.75 -3.95
CA ARG A 189 13.67 -13.82 -2.49
C ARG A 189 12.70 -12.85 -1.78
N SER A 190 12.51 -11.66 -2.34
CA SER A 190 11.45 -10.75 -1.89
C SER A 190 10.05 -11.30 -2.16
N LEU A 191 9.77 -11.87 -3.34
CA LEU A 191 8.46 -12.44 -3.66
C LEU A 191 8.07 -13.59 -2.70
N VAL A 192 9.01 -14.49 -2.43
CA VAL A 192 8.87 -15.59 -1.45
C VAL A 192 8.58 -15.04 -0.06
N THR A 193 9.37 -14.07 0.40
CA THR A 193 9.24 -13.50 1.75
C THR A 193 7.92 -12.75 1.93
N ILE A 194 7.51 -11.92 0.95
CA ILE A 194 6.22 -11.21 0.93
C ILE A 194 5.06 -12.22 1.00
N SER A 195 5.11 -13.27 0.18
CA SER A 195 4.06 -14.30 0.13
C SER A 195 3.93 -15.05 1.46
N ALA A 196 5.05 -15.39 2.09
CA ALA A 196 5.08 -16.08 3.37
C ALA A 196 4.57 -15.21 4.53
N LEU A 197 5.03 -13.96 4.65
CA LEU A 197 4.58 -13.04 5.69
C LEU A 197 3.09 -12.71 5.55
N ALA A 198 2.60 -12.49 4.33
CA ALA A 198 1.18 -12.29 4.08
C ALA A 198 0.36 -13.55 4.40
N ALA A 199 0.89 -14.76 4.17
CA ALA A 199 0.24 -16.01 4.56
C ALA A 199 0.29 -16.31 6.06
N GLY A 200 1.31 -15.82 6.78
CA GLY A 200 1.37 -15.82 8.25
C GLY A 200 0.36 -14.83 8.85
N GLY A 201 0.25 -13.65 8.26
CA GLY A 201 -0.48 -12.50 8.80
C GLY A 201 0.42 -11.46 9.46
N ASP A 202 1.74 -11.55 9.28
CA ASP A 202 2.76 -10.69 9.91
C ASP A 202 2.82 -9.30 9.28
N GLY A 203 1.78 -8.49 9.53
CA GLY A 203 1.62 -7.17 8.94
C GLY A 203 2.77 -6.20 9.24
N ASP A 204 3.34 -6.28 10.45
CA ASP A 204 4.42 -5.41 10.91
C ASP A 204 5.72 -5.60 10.11
N GLN A 205 6.03 -6.82 9.70
CA GLN A 205 7.20 -7.13 8.87
C GLN A 205 6.91 -6.99 7.36
N LEU A 206 5.65 -7.20 6.96
CA LEU A 206 5.25 -7.17 5.55
C LEU A 206 5.56 -5.83 4.87
N ALA A 207 5.35 -4.69 5.56
CA ALA A 207 5.60 -3.36 4.99
C ALA A 207 7.07 -3.18 4.54
N PHE A 208 8.03 -3.57 5.39
CA PHE A 208 9.45 -3.54 5.07
C PHE A 208 9.80 -4.46 3.89
N HIS A 209 9.23 -5.67 3.85
CA HIS A 209 9.50 -6.62 2.78
C HIS A 209 8.82 -6.25 1.44
N VAL A 210 7.67 -5.58 1.44
CA VAL A 210 7.08 -4.96 0.24
C VAL A 210 8.00 -3.86 -0.29
N GLN A 211 8.53 -2.98 0.57
CA GLN A 211 9.50 -1.97 0.14
C GLN A 211 10.77 -2.60 -0.45
N ARG A 212 11.36 -3.59 0.23
CA ARG A 212 12.53 -4.35 -0.26
C ARG A 212 12.23 -5.09 -1.56
N GLY A 213 10.99 -5.54 -1.77
CA GLY A 213 10.53 -6.08 -3.05
C GLY A 213 10.62 -5.07 -4.19
N LEU A 214 10.12 -3.85 -3.97
CA LEU A 214 10.22 -2.76 -4.95
C LEU A 214 11.67 -2.33 -5.21
N GLU A 215 12.53 -2.33 -4.19
CA GLU A 215 13.98 -2.07 -4.34
C GLU A 215 14.67 -3.17 -5.18
N ASN A 216 14.26 -4.42 -5.01
CA ASN A 216 14.76 -5.59 -5.75
C ASN A 216 14.09 -5.81 -7.12
N GLY A 217 13.27 -4.87 -7.60
CA GLY A 217 12.70 -4.91 -8.95
C GLY A 217 11.37 -5.65 -9.13
N LEU A 218 10.63 -5.97 -8.05
CA LEU A 218 9.20 -6.29 -8.19
C LEU A 218 8.41 -5.03 -8.54
N THR A 219 7.44 -5.15 -9.44
CA THR A 219 6.51 -4.05 -9.73
C THR A 219 5.35 -4.02 -8.73
N GLN A 220 4.67 -2.87 -8.59
CA GLN A 220 3.45 -2.80 -7.76
C GLN A 220 2.38 -3.78 -8.25
N ALA A 221 2.22 -3.94 -9.59
CA ALA A 221 1.30 -4.90 -10.18
C ALA A 221 1.63 -6.35 -9.80
N GLN A 222 2.91 -6.75 -9.86
CA GLN A 222 3.36 -8.10 -9.47
C GLN A 222 3.11 -8.38 -7.99
N ILE A 223 3.30 -7.38 -7.10
CA ILE A 223 3.01 -7.52 -5.68
C ILE A 223 1.50 -7.64 -5.44
N VAL A 224 0.67 -6.80 -6.10
CA VAL A 224 -0.79 -6.89 -6.00
C VAL A 224 -1.29 -8.26 -6.48
N GLU A 225 -0.83 -8.74 -7.64
CA GLU A 225 -1.20 -10.06 -8.15
C GLU A 225 -0.77 -11.21 -7.25
N ALA A 226 0.42 -11.14 -6.64
CA ALA A 226 0.87 -12.15 -5.69
C ALA A 226 -0.06 -12.22 -4.47
N LEU A 227 -0.53 -11.07 -3.98
CA LEU A 227 -1.45 -10.99 -2.85
C LEU A 227 -2.90 -11.36 -3.22
N THR A 228 -3.35 -11.04 -4.44
CA THR A 228 -4.63 -11.51 -5.00
C THR A 228 -4.63 -13.03 -5.17
N HIS A 229 -3.55 -13.60 -5.72
CA HIS A 229 -3.35 -15.05 -5.85
C HIS A 229 -3.35 -15.74 -4.48
N LEU A 230 -2.68 -15.14 -3.49
CA LEU A 230 -2.63 -15.61 -2.11
C LEU A 230 -4.00 -15.72 -1.44
N ALA A 231 -5.03 -14.95 -1.86
CA ALA A 231 -6.38 -15.06 -1.31
C ALA A 231 -6.96 -16.49 -1.42
N PHE A 232 -6.62 -17.21 -2.50
CA PHE A 232 -7.08 -18.58 -2.76
C PHE A 232 -6.30 -19.65 -1.99
N TYR A 233 -5.10 -19.33 -1.51
CA TYR A 233 -4.19 -20.28 -0.84
C TYR A 233 -4.05 -20.04 0.68
N ALA A 234 -4.21 -18.81 1.14
CA ALA A 234 -4.13 -18.42 2.56
C ALA A 234 -5.41 -17.75 3.10
N GLY A 235 -6.39 -17.46 2.24
CA GLY A 235 -7.69 -16.90 2.61
C GLY A 235 -7.81 -15.38 2.43
N TRP A 236 -9.03 -14.94 2.09
CA TRP A 236 -9.38 -13.53 1.83
C TRP A 236 -8.97 -12.53 2.93
N PRO A 237 -9.16 -12.79 4.24
CA PRO A 237 -8.81 -11.82 5.28
C PRO A 237 -7.32 -11.44 5.26
N LYS A 238 -6.45 -12.42 5.01
CA LYS A 238 -5.00 -12.23 4.94
C LYS A 238 -4.59 -11.45 3.69
N ALA A 239 -5.17 -11.78 2.53
CA ALA A 239 -4.96 -11.03 1.29
C ALA A 239 -5.41 -9.56 1.42
N ASN A 240 -6.59 -9.31 1.99
CA ASN A 240 -7.09 -7.95 2.20
C ASN A 240 -6.18 -7.13 3.13
N ALA A 241 -5.74 -7.70 4.26
CA ALA A 241 -4.80 -7.06 5.16
C ALA A 241 -3.46 -6.75 4.48
N ALA A 242 -2.93 -7.72 3.71
CA ALA A 242 -1.68 -7.56 2.99
C ALA A 242 -1.76 -6.48 1.88
N ILE A 243 -2.85 -6.44 1.11
CA ILE A 243 -3.09 -5.41 0.09
C ILE A 243 -3.21 -4.02 0.72
N ALA A 244 -3.88 -3.89 1.86
CA ALA A 244 -3.97 -2.61 2.59
C ALA A 244 -2.58 -2.11 3.05
N ILE A 245 -1.71 -3.02 3.50
CA ILE A 245 -0.32 -2.69 3.87
C ILE A 245 0.49 -2.29 2.62
N ALA A 246 0.40 -3.06 1.53
CA ALA A 246 1.10 -2.73 0.29
C ALA A 246 0.67 -1.35 -0.26
N GLY A 247 -0.62 -1.04 -0.23
CA GLY A 247 -1.18 0.26 -0.62
C GLY A 247 -0.59 1.44 0.16
N LYS A 248 -0.38 1.30 1.48
CA LYS A 248 0.30 2.31 2.30
C LYS A 248 1.75 2.54 1.85
N VAL A 249 2.50 1.47 1.57
CA VAL A 249 3.88 1.55 1.07
C VAL A 249 3.93 2.23 -0.31
N PHE A 250 3.00 1.90 -1.20
CA PHE A 250 2.91 2.49 -2.55
C PHE A 250 2.57 3.99 -2.50
N ALA A 251 1.68 4.40 -1.58
CA ALA A 251 1.34 5.80 -1.36
C ALA A 251 2.53 6.61 -0.80
N SER A 252 3.28 6.05 0.15
CA SER A 252 4.48 6.70 0.70
C SER A 252 5.53 6.97 -0.39
N LYS A 253 5.80 6.01 -1.30
CA LYS A 253 6.70 6.26 -2.46
C LYS A 253 6.20 7.35 -3.41
N LYS A 254 4.89 7.50 -3.64
CA LYS A 254 4.35 8.64 -4.41
C LYS A 254 4.62 9.98 -3.72
N SER A 255 4.59 10.02 -2.39
CA SER A 255 4.87 11.22 -1.62
C SER A 255 6.37 11.56 -1.58
N ALA A 256 7.24 10.56 -1.46
CA ALA A 256 8.70 10.72 -1.55
C ALA A 256 9.20 11.13 -2.95
N ALA A 257 8.37 10.98 -3.99
CA ALA A 257 8.64 11.48 -5.34
C ALA A 257 8.24 12.96 -5.54
N MET A 258 7.60 13.61 -4.57
CA MET A 258 7.44 15.07 -4.57
C MET A 258 8.81 15.74 -4.34
N ALA A 259 8.97 16.95 -4.86
CA ALA A 259 10.25 17.68 -4.78
C ALA A 259 10.70 17.84 -3.32
N LYS A 260 12.01 17.61 -3.07
CA LYS A 260 12.64 17.73 -1.73
C LYS A 260 12.41 19.07 -1.05
N VAL A 261 12.14 20.12 -1.83
CA VAL A 261 11.65 21.41 -1.38
C VAL A 261 10.46 21.78 -2.26
N GLN A 262 9.34 22.14 -1.64
CA GLN A 262 8.15 22.64 -2.33
C GLN A 262 8.02 24.14 -2.07
N VAL A 263 7.88 24.94 -3.12
CA VAL A 263 7.69 26.40 -3.02
C VAL A 263 6.27 26.75 -3.44
N VAL A 264 5.42 27.03 -2.45
CA VAL A 264 4.08 27.58 -2.69
C VAL A 264 4.23 29.10 -2.82
N ARG A 265 3.77 29.67 -3.93
CA ARG A 265 3.78 31.13 -4.14
C ARG A 265 2.51 31.76 -3.52
N PRO A 266 2.59 32.96 -2.94
CA PRO A 266 1.41 33.65 -2.39
C PRO A 266 0.29 33.80 -3.42
N GLY A 267 -0.95 33.63 -2.97
CA GLY A 267 -2.15 33.83 -3.81
C GLY A 267 -2.41 32.74 -4.85
N ARG A 268 -1.68 31.61 -4.79
CA ARG A 268 -1.88 30.48 -5.70
C ARG A 268 -3.17 29.74 -5.39
N GLU A 269 -3.91 29.34 -6.44
CA GLU A 269 -5.14 28.54 -6.36
C GLU A 269 -6.17 29.11 -5.36
N PRO A 270 -6.60 30.38 -5.50
CA PRO A 270 -7.55 31.00 -4.59
C PRO A 270 -8.95 30.42 -4.79
N THR A 271 -9.60 30.05 -3.68
CA THR A 271 -10.99 29.58 -3.62
C THR A 271 -11.75 30.34 -2.56
N SER A 272 -13.08 30.47 -2.72
CA SER A 272 -13.93 31.02 -1.66
C SER A 272 -14.06 30.02 -0.51
N GLY A 273 -14.00 30.51 0.73
CA GLY A 273 -14.33 29.72 1.91
C GLY A 273 -15.77 29.20 1.83
N PRO A 274 -16.04 27.91 2.08
CA PRO A 274 -17.40 27.37 2.06
C PRO A 274 -18.32 28.08 3.08
N ALA A 275 -19.52 28.50 2.65
CA ALA A 275 -20.47 29.20 3.52
C ALA A 275 -20.95 28.39 4.74
N GLU A 276 -20.75 27.07 4.72
CA GLU A 276 -20.95 26.15 5.84
C GLU A 276 -19.87 26.22 6.94
N HIS A 277 -18.77 26.94 6.70
CA HIS A 277 -17.61 27.06 7.60
C HIS A 277 -17.23 28.52 7.90
N PHE A 278 -17.77 29.49 7.16
CA PHE A 278 -17.36 30.89 7.22
C PHE A 278 -18.56 31.84 7.15
N THR A 279 -18.52 32.89 7.96
CA THR A 279 -19.39 34.07 7.84
C THR A 279 -18.66 35.13 7.01
N GLY A 280 -19.38 35.77 6.08
CA GLY A 280 -18.83 36.84 5.24
C GLY A 280 -17.97 36.33 4.07
N SER A 281 -17.19 37.23 3.45
CA SER A 281 -16.33 36.87 2.31
C SER A 281 -14.94 36.47 2.77
N VAL A 282 -14.56 35.22 2.45
CA VAL A 282 -13.26 34.63 2.80
C VAL A 282 -12.63 34.01 1.56
N SER A 283 -11.33 34.25 1.36
CA SER A 283 -10.51 33.64 0.31
C SER A 283 -9.46 32.74 0.94
N VAL A 284 -9.39 31.48 0.51
CA VAL A 284 -8.38 30.49 0.90
C VAL A 284 -7.44 30.30 -0.30
N ALA A 285 -6.13 30.45 -0.10
CA ALA A 285 -5.13 30.36 -1.15
C ALA A 285 -3.81 29.79 -0.62
N SER A 286 -2.83 29.58 -1.50
CA SER A 286 -1.50 29.08 -1.15
C SER A 286 -1.55 27.75 -0.34
N PRO A 287 -2.25 26.70 -0.81
CA PRO A 287 -2.42 25.48 -0.03
C PRO A 287 -1.07 24.83 0.31
N LEU A 288 -0.84 24.63 1.61
CA LEU A 288 0.32 23.93 2.15
C LEU A 288 -0.10 22.51 2.53
N ARG A 289 0.63 21.51 2.03
CA ARG A 289 0.45 20.12 2.46
C ARG A 289 1.80 19.42 2.59
N GLY A 290 2.03 18.81 3.75
CA GLY A 290 3.19 17.97 4.00
C GLY A 290 3.22 16.74 3.09
N SER A 291 4.43 16.22 2.87
CA SER A 291 4.70 14.98 2.15
C SER A 291 5.45 13.99 3.03
N GLY A 292 5.46 12.71 2.64
CA GLY A 292 5.98 11.61 3.46
C GLY A 292 5.15 11.43 4.72
N ASP A 293 5.83 11.32 5.87
CA ASP A 293 5.21 11.15 7.19
C ASP A 293 4.73 12.48 7.81
N SER A 294 4.87 13.60 7.09
CA SER A 294 4.45 14.92 7.59
C SER A 294 2.92 15.03 7.66
N ARG A 295 2.41 15.34 8.84
CA ARG A 295 0.97 15.55 9.11
C ARG A 295 0.52 16.99 8.84
N LEU A 296 1.44 17.88 8.46
CA LEU A 296 1.19 19.32 8.31
C LEU A 296 0.23 19.61 7.14
N GLY A 297 -0.76 20.46 7.41
CA GLY A 297 -1.61 21.10 6.42
C GLY A 297 -1.80 22.57 6.76
N GLY A 298 -2.10 23.39 5.75
CA GLY A 298 -2.31 24.81 5.96
C GLY A 298 -2.73 25.56 4.69
N ALA A 299 -2.99 26.85 4.85
CA ALA A 299 -3.29 27.77 3.76
C ALA A 299 -3.05 29.22 4.20
N THR A 300 -2.88 30.11 3.24
CA THR A 300 -3.13 31.54 3.45
C THR A 300 -4.65 31.78 3.42
N VAL A 301 -5.21 32.42 4.45
CA VAL A 301 -6.63 32.75 4.51
C VAL A 301 -6.79 34.25 4.68
N THR A 302 -7.54 34.88 3.77
CA THR A 302 -7.88 36.30 3.80
C THR A 302 -9.37 36.48 4.09
N PHE A 303 -9.68 37.18 5.17
CA PHE A 303 -11.02 37.56 5.60
C PHE A 303 -11.27 39.01 5.20
N GLN A 304 -12.38 39.29 4.50
CA GLN A 304 -12.86 40.66 4.32
C GLN A 304 -13.40 41.23 5.65
N PRO A 305 -13.58 42.57 5.79
CA PRO A 305 -14.05 43.14 7.04
C PRO A 305 -15.36 42.49 7.51
N GLY A 306 -15.42 42.13 8.80
CA GLY A 306 -16.54 41.38 9.38
C GLY A 306 -16.51 39.85 9.19
N ALA A 307 -15.68 39.33 8.28
CA ALA A 307 -15.66 37.90 7.95
C ALA A 307 -14.84 37.07 8.95
N HIS A 308 -15.33 35.88 9.28
CA HIS A 308 -14.75 35.01 10.32
C HIS A 308 -15.11 33.54 10.10
N THR A 309 -14.36 32.63 10.75
CA THR A 309 -14.70 31.20 10.79
C THR A 309 -15.92 30.94 11.67
N ASN A 310 -16.67 29.88 11.38
CA ASN A 310 -17.50 29.22 12.37
C ASN A 310 -16.65 28.70 13.55
N TRP A 311 -17.29 28.38 14.67
CA TRP A 311 -16.60 27.71 15.77
C TRP A 311 -16.02 26.38 15.29
N HIS A 312 -14.80 26.03 15.71
CA HIS A 312 -14.16 24.78 15.34
C HIS A 312 -13.12 24.33 16.37
N THR A 313 -12.62 23.11 16.20
CA THR A 313 -11.53 22.52 17.00
C THR A 313 -10.51 21.83 16.09
N HIS A 314 -9.25 21.74 16.55
CA HIS A 314 -8.18 20.99 15.88
C HIS A 314 -7.65 19.90 16.83
N PRO A 315 -7.48 18.63 16.40
CA PRO A 315 -7.14 17.53 17.30
C PRO A 315 -5.73 17.65 17.90
N LEU A 316 -4.83 18.35 17.19
CA LEU A 316 -3.43 18.61 17.59
C LEU A 316 -3.11 20.12 17.71
N GLY A 317 -4.13 20.98 17.70
CA GLY A 317 -3.98 22.44 17.78
C GLY A 317 -3.77 23.12 16.42
N GLN A 318 -3.63 24.45 16.45
CA GLN A 318 -3.48 25.30 15.28
C GLN A 318 -2.48 26.42 15.54
N LEU A 319 -1.67 26.74 14.55
CA LEU A 319 -0.79 27.91 14.51
C LEU A 319 -1.34 28.89 13.46
N LEU A 320 -1.51 30.15 13.85
CA LEU A 320 -1.81 31.26 12.95
C LEU A 320 -0.64 32.24 12.97
N ILE A 321 -0.24 32.74 11.80
CA ILE A 321 0.71 33.84 11.65
C ILE A 321 0.01 34.94 10.87
N VAL A 322 -0.25 36.09 11.51
CA VAL A 322 -0.97 37.19 10.87
C VAL A 322 -0.01 38.00 10.00
N THR A 323 -0.36 38.16 8.74
CA THR A 323 0.51 38.72 7.68
C THR A 323 0.02 40.05 7.10
N ALA A 324 -1.27 40.38 7.27
CA ALA A 324 -1.83 41.67 6.90
C ALA A 324 -3.09 41.99 7.73
N GLY A 325 -3.32 43.27 8.00
CA GLY A 325 -4.49 43.78 8.71
C GLY A 325 -4.55 43.42 10.20
N HIS A 326 -5.77 43.47 10.75
CA HIS A 326 -6.09 43.15 12.14
C HIS A 326 -7.49 42.53 12.28
N GLY A 327 -7.71 41.83 13.39
CA GLY A 327 -8.93 41.09 13.65
C GLY A 327 -8.93 40.46 15.04
N TRP A 328 -9.62 39.34 15.17
CA TRP A 328 -9.94 38.73 16.45
C TRP A 328 -9.70 37.22 16.44
N VAL A 329 -9.32 36.69 17.61
CA VAL A 329 -9.42 35.26 17.96
C VAL A 329 -10.14 35.11 19.29
N GLN A 330 -11.05 34.15 19.40
CA GLN A 330 -11.79 33.90 20.64
C GLN A 330 -11.86 32.41 20.95
N VAL A 331 -11.63 32.07 22.22
CA VAL A 331 -11.88 30.73 22.79
C VAL A 331 -13.26 30.72 23.43
N ASP A 332 -13.97 29.60 23.35
CA ASP A 332 -15.32 29.47 23.91
C ASP A 332 -15.32 29.73 25.43
N GLY A 333 -16.19 30.65 25.88
CA GLY A 333 -16.23 31.10 27.27
C GLY A 333 -15.18 32.15 27.66
N GLU A 334 -14.22 32.50 26.80
CA GLU A 334 -13.25 33.57 27.03
C GLU A 334 -13.63 34.87 26.30
N ALA A 335 -13.04 35.99 26.72
CA ALA A 335 -13.06 37.23 25.95
C ALA A 335 -12.26 37.08 24.63
N ALA A 336 -12.74 37.71 23.55
CA ALA A 336 -11.99 37.78 22.31
C ALA A 336 -10.71 38.60 22.49
N LYS A 337 -9.63 38.18 21.83
CA LYS A 337 -8.30 38.77 21.89
C LYS A 337 -8.00 39.41 20.53
N PRO A 338 -7.56 40.68 20.48
CA PRO A 338 -7.20 41.32 19.22
C PRO A 338 -5.92 40.68 18.67
N ILE A 339 -5.83 40.58 17.35
CA ILE A 339 -4.66 40.07 16.63
C ILE A 339 -4.36 40.98 15.44
N ALA A 340 -3.08 41.25 15.18
CA ALA A 340 -2.62 42.18 14.16
C ALA A 340 -1.39 41.64 13.42
N THR A 341 -1.03 42.30 12.32
CA THR A 341 0.11 41.93 11.47
C THR A 341 1.41 41.76 12.28
N GLY A 342 2.02 40.58 12.17
CA GLY A 342 3.21 40.19 12.93
C GLY A 342 2.90 39.24 14.10
N ASP A 343 1.65 39.18 14.57
CA ASP A 343 1.26 38.29 15.66
C ASP A 343 1.31 36.82 15.25
N THR A 344 1.74 36.00 16.20
CA THR A 344 1.71 34.53 16.11
C THR A 344 0.79 34.00 17.19
N VAL A 345 -0.27 33.29 16.80
CA VAL A 345 -1.28 32.73 17.70
C VAL A 345 -1.16 31.22 17.68
N PHE A 346 -1.02 30.60 18.85
CA PHE A 346 -1.15 29.14 18.99
C PHE A 346 -2.41 28.80 19.77
N ILE A 347 -3.30 28.01 19.16
CA ILE A 347 -4.49 27.49 19.79
C ILE A 347 -4.26 26.02 20.14
N ALA A 348 -4.41 25.69 21.42
CA ALA A 348 -4.09 24.37 21.95
C ALA A 348 -5.00 23.24 21.42
N PRO A 349 -4.56 21.97 21.46
CA PRO A 349 -5.34 20.83 21.02
C PRO A 349 -6.76 20.77 21.61
N ARG A 350 -7.75 20.54 20.75
CA ARG A 350 -9.18 20.39 21.05
C ARG A 350 -9.87 21.61 21.67
N VAL A 351 -9.21 22.78 21.73
CA VAL A 351 -9.83 24.03 22.16
C VAL A 351 -10.85 24.50 21.10
N LYS A 352 -12.08 24.79 21.53
CA LYS A 352 -13.12 25.39 20.69
C LYS A 352 -12.86 26.88 20.54
N HIS A 353 -12.73 27.34 19.30
CA HIS A 353 -12.38 28.72 18.97
C HIS A 353 -12.97 29.17 17.64
N TRP A 354 -12.92 30.47 17.39
CA TRP A 354 -13.05 31.07 16.05
C TRP A 354 -12.00 32.18 15.88
N HIS A 355 -11.72 32.56 14.63
CA HIS A 355 -10.88 33.70 14.30
C HIS A 355 -11.36 34.38 13.01
N GLY A 356 -11.05 35.67 12.84
CA GLY A 356 -11.47 36.43 11.66
C GLY A 356 -10.97 37.86 11.64
N ALA A 357 -11.40 38.61 10.63
CA ALA A 357 -11.16 40.04 10.47
C ALA A 357 -11.79 40.88 11.59
N ALA A 358 -11.43 42.15 11.67
CA ALA A 358 -12.21 43.16 12.40
C ALA A 358 -13.32 43.72 11.49
N ARG A 359 -14.21 44.56 12.03
CA ARG A 359 -15.29 45.21 11.25
C ARG A 359 -14.79 46.26 10.26
N ASP A 360 -13.63 46.84 10.53
CA ASP A 360 -13.03 47.99 9.84
C ASP A 360 -11.83 47.61 8.97
N SER A 361 -11.41 46.33 8.97
CA SER A 361 -10.12 45.90 8.42
C SER A 361 -10.19 44.48 7.89
N ALA A 362 -9.70 44.26 6.67
CA ALA A 362 -9.49 42.91 6.15
C ALA A 362 -8.24 42.30 6.80
N MET A 363 -8.26 41.01 7.13
CA MET A 363 -7.16 40.33 7.82
C MET A 363 -6.70 39.11 7.03
N THR A 364 -5.38 38.92 6.91
CA THR A 364 -4.80 37.72 6.27
C THR A 364 -3.84 37.02 7.21
N HIS A 365 -4.00 35.72 7.40
CA HIS A 365 -3.05 34.88 8.12
C HIS A 365 -2.62 33.66 7.31
N VAL A 366 -1.51 33.05 7.73
CA VAL A 366 -1.17 31.67 7.38
C VAL A 366 -1.64 30.78 8.51
N ALA A 367 -2.59 29.89 8.24
CA ALA A 367 -3.03 28.86 9.17
C ALA A 367 -2.27 27.56 8.91
N VAL A 368 -1.80 26.91 9.98
CA VAL A 368 -1.11 25.62 9.96
C VAL A 368 -1.68 24.73 11.06
N SER A 369 -1.97 23.47 10.74
CA SER A 369 -2.41 22.45 11.70
C SER A 369 -1.88 21.07 11.31
N GLU A 370 -1.92 20.12 12.24
CA GLU A 370 -1.59 18.72 11.97
C GLU A 370 -2.86 17.85 11.94
N ALA A 371 -2.93 16.93 10.99
CA ALA A 371 -3.98 15.93 10.93
C ALA A 371 -3.72 14.76 11.90
N GLN A 372 -4.76 14.34 12.63
CA GLN A 372 -4.80 13.07 13.35
C GLN A 372 -5.86 12.18 12.71
N ASP A 373 -5.51 10.92 12.39
CA ASP A 373 -6.42 9.91 11.83
C ASP A 373 -7.20 10.39 10.58
N GLY A 374 -6.55 11.23 9.76
CA GLY A 374 -7.11 11.84 8.54
C GLY A 374 -7.85 13.16 8.75
N THR A 375 -8.15 13.53 9.99
CA THR A 375 -8.90 14.74 10.35
C THR A 375 -7.95 15.83 10.86
N SER A 376 -7.97 17.01 10.25
CA SER A 376 -7.25 18.19 10.77
C SER A 376 -8.15 19.17 11.51
N VAL A 377 -9.45 19.23 11.22
CA VAL A 377 -10.41 20.19 11.81
C VAL A 377 -11.78 19.53 12.01
N THR A 378 -12.45 19.88 13.11
CA THR A 378 -13.86 19.56 13.35
C THR A 378 -14.63 20.88 13.45
N TRP A 379 -15.48 21.14 12.46
CA TRP A 379 -16.34 22.32 12.39
C TRP A 379 -17.57 22.18 13.28
N LEU A 380 -18.04 23.31 13.81
CA LEU A 380 -19.21 23.46 14.68
C LEU A 380 -20.09 24.60 14.12
N GLY A 381 -21.08 25.05 14.92
CA GLY A 381 -22.00 26.11 14.52
C GLY A 381 -21.36 27.50 14.33
N PRO A 382 -22.11 28.45 13.74
CA PRO A 382 -21.64 29.82 13.52
C PRO A 382 -21.45 30.60 14.82
N VAL A 383 -20.68 31.68 14.74
CA VAL A 383 -20.62 32.69 15.80
C VAL A 383 -21.92 33.50 15.78
N ALA A 384 -22.53 33.74 16.95
CA ALA A 384 -23.74 34.54 17.03
C ALA A 384 -23.45 36.00 16.68
N SER A 385 -24.23 36.59 15.76
CA SER A 385 -24.05 37.97 15.30
C SER A 385 -23.94 38.95 16.46
N GLU A 386 -24.85 38.88 17.44
CA GLU A 386 -24.85 39.73 18.64
C GLU A 386 -23.59 39.64 19.52
N SER A 387 -22.87 38.51 19.47
CA SER A 387 -21.60 38.34 20.18
C SER A 387 -20.47 39.01 19.40
N TYR A 388 -20.50 38.88 18.08
CA TYR A 388 -19.55 39.52 17.17
C TYR A 388 -19.83 41.03 16.99
N ASP A 389 -21.06 41.50 17.24
CA ASP A 389 -21.50 42.92 17.22
C ASP A 389 -21.03 43.72 18.44
N LYS A 390 -20.42 43.05 19.43
CA LYS A 390 -19.82 43.67 20.63
C LYS A 390 -18.29 43.77 20.53
N LEU A 391 -17.73 43.43 19.37
CA LEU A 391 -16.30 43.46 19.00
C LEU A 391 -16.06 44.43 17.85
#